data_AF-A0A8S2RP66-F1
#
_entry.id   AF-A0A8S2RP66-F1
#
_cell.length_a   1.000
_cell.length_b   1.000
_cell.length_c   1.000
_cell.angle_alpha   90.00
_cell.angle_beta   90.00
_cell.angle_gamma   90.00
#
_symmetry.space_group_name_H-M   'P 1'
#
loop_
_entity.id
_entity.type
_entity.pdbx_description
1 polymer ?
#
loop_
_entity_poly.entity_id
_entity_poly.type
_entity_poly.pdbx_seq_one_letter_code
_entity_poly.pdbx_strand_id
1 'polypeptide(L)'
;YLADRLAMYMHAYTLYGFVRPFGCFILLAAYESDGPQLYGVEPSGVTYGYYGIAVGKAQQTAKTEIEKLKVCIIYQTIIFR
;
A
#
# COMPACT_ATOMS: atom_id res chain seq x y z
N TYR A 1 0.85 -11.87 4.58
CA TYR A 1 1.71 -12.89 3.94
C TYR A 1 1.93 -12.68 2.44
N LEU A 2 0.89 -12.54 1.60
CA LEU A 2 1.11 -12.31 0.16
C LEU A 2 1.78 -10.95 -0.11
N ALA A 3 1.30 -9.89 0.54
CA ALA A 3 1.88 -8.56 0.44
C ALA A 3 3.38 -8.55 0.82
N ASP A 4 3.75 -9.18 1.94
CA ASP A 4 5.14 -9.25 2.41
C ASP A 4 6.07 -9.95 1.42
N ARG A 5 5.61 -11.06 0.82
CA ARG A 5 6.37 -11.75 -0.22
C ARG A 5 6.56 -10.89 -1.47
N LEU A 6 5.52 -10.17 -1.87
CA LEU A 6 5.60 -9.26 -3.01
C LEU A 6 6.57 -8.10 -2.73
N ALA A 7 6.51 -7.52 -1.54
CA ALA A 7 7.44 -6.50 -1.09
C ALA A 7 8.89 -7.00 -1.13
N MET A 8 9.13 -8.20 -0.60
CA MET A 8 10.48 -8.74 -0.58
C MET A 8 11.02 -9.03 -1.98
N TYR A 9 10.14 -9.45 -2.88
CA TYR A 9 10.47 -9.58 -4.28
C TYR A 9 10.81 -8.23 -4.92
N MET A 10 10.01 -7.18 -4.69
CA MET A 10 10.30 -5.83 -5.21
C MET A 10 11.58 -5.26 -4.61
N HIS A 11 11.82 -5.49 -3.32
CA HIS A 11 13.02 -5.07 -2.61
C HIS A 11 14.28 -5.67 -3.25
N ALA A 12 14.26 -6.95 -3.60
CA ALA A 12 15.39 -7.63 -4.24
C ALA A 12 15.83 -6.91 -5.53
N TYR A 13 14.90 -6.36 -6.31
CA TYR A 13 15.20 -5.60 -7.54
C TYR A 13 15.81 -4.22 -7.30
N THR A 14 15.80 -3.72 -6.05
CA THR A 14 16.55 -2.51 -5.67
C THR A 14 18.00 -2.82 -5.27
N LEU A 15 18.28 -4.06 -4.87
CA LEU A 15 19.62 -4.50 -4.41
C LEU A 15 20.51 -5.00 -5.55
N TYR A 16 19.93 -5.64 -6.57
CA TYR A 16 20.69 -6.18 -7.69
C TYR A 16 20.92 -5.13 -8.79
N GLY A 17 22.14 -4.62 -8.90
CA GLY A 17 22.50 -3.54 -9.84
C GLY A 17 22.38 -3.86 -11.35
N PHE A 18 22.08 -5.10 -11.72
CA PHE A 18 21.86 -5.52 -13.11
C PHE A 18 20.39 -5.43 -13.54
N VAL A 19 19.45 -5.35 -12.60
CA VAL A 19 18.01 -5.24 -12.89
C VAL A 19 17.51 -3.86 -12.54
N ARG A 20 16.44 -3.42 -13.22
CA ARG A 20 15.79 -2.14 -12.92
C ARG A 20 14.75 -2.34 -11.82
N PRO A 21 14.66 -1.44 -10.82
CA PRO A 21 13.58 -1.45 -9.84
C PRO A 21 12.21 -1.32 -10.50
N PHE A 22 11.18 -1.82 -9.81
CA PHE A 22 9.80 -1.65 -10.24
C PHE A 22 9.39 -0.18 -10.11
N GLY A 23 8.83 0.40 -11.18
CA GLY A 23 8.33 1.78 -11.21
C GLY A 23 6.84 1.89 -10.89
N CYS A 24 6.27 0.91 -10.17
CA CYS A 24 4.84 0.83 -9.89
C CYS A 24 4.59 0.74 -8.38
N PHE A 25 3.43 1.25 -7.97
CA PHE A 25 2.84 1.02 -6.67
C PHE A 25 1.72 -0.01 -6.85
N ILE A 26 1.68 -1.02 -5.98
CA ILE A 26 0.71 -2.10 -6.10
C ILE A 26 -0.31 -1.98 -4.97
N LEU A 27 -1.59 -1.96 -5.35
CA LEU A 27 -2.71 -2.05 -4.42
C LEU A 27 -3.23 -3.49 -4.43
N LEU A 28 -3.16 -4.15 -3.29
CA LEU A 28 -3.64 -5.50 -3.08
C LEU A 28 -4.88 -5.45 -2.20
N ALA A 29 -6.03 -5.75 -2.79
CA ALA A 29 -7.27 -5.99 -2.05
C ALA A 29 -7.52 -7.49 -1.97
N ALA A 30 -7.80 -7.99 -0.77
CA ALA A 30 -8.17 -9.37 -0.52
C ALA A 30 -9.45 -9.43 0.29
N TYR A 31 -10.23 -10.49 0.09
CA TYR A 31 -11.40 -10.79 0.91
C TYR A 31 -11.11 -12.09 1.65
N GLU A 32 -10.86 -11.99 2.95
CA GLU A 32 -10.60 -13.13 3.83
C GLU A 32 -11.79 -13.36 4.75
N SER A 33 -11.77 -14.47 5.51
CA SER A 33 -12.83 -14.79 6.48
C SER A 33 -13.02 -13.70 7.53
N ASP A 34 -11.96 -12.96 7.84
CA ASP A 34 -11.95 -11.87 8.82
C ASP A 34 -12.39 -10.52 8.22
N GLY A 35 -12.80 -10.51 6.95
CA GLY A 35 -13.30 -9.35 6.23
C GLY A 35 -12.39 -8.84 5.11
N PRO A 36 -12.74 -7.69 4.50
CA PRO A 36 -11.93 -7.09 3.45
C PRO A 36 -10.64 -6.51 4.01
N GLN A 37 -9.51 -6.84 3.39
CA GLN A 37 -8.18 -6.34 3.72
C GLN A 37 -7.61 -5.60 2.51
N LEU A 38 -6.93 -4.48 2.75
CA LEU A 38 -6.30 -3.68 1.70
C LEU A 38 -4.86 -3.37 2.09
N TYR A 39 -3.93 -3.69 1.19
CA TYR A 39 -2.50 -3.49 1.37
C TYR A 39 -1.94 -2.65 0.23
N GLY A 40 -1.03 -1.75 0.56
CA GLY A 40 -0.21 -1.03 -0.41
C GLY A 40 1.21 -1.58 -0.37
N VAL A 41 1.77 -1.89 -1.54
CA VAL A 41 3.15 -2.34 -1.71
C VAL A 41 3.90 -1.29 -2.51
N GLU A 42 4.92 -0.72 -1.89
CA GLU A 42 5.79 0.28 -2.49
C GLU A 42 6.96 -0.37 -3.24
N PRO A 43 7.49 0.30 -4.27
CA PRO A 43 8.66 -0.17 -5.02
C PRO A 43 9.95 -0.23 -4.18
N SER A 44 9.95 0.39 -3.01
CA SER A 44 11.00 0.26 -1.98
C SER A 44 11.03 -1.14 -1.34
N GLY A 45 9.98 -1.93 -1.52
CA GLY A 45 9.80 -3.22 -0.86
C GLY A 45 9.17 -3.12 0.53
N VAL A 46 8.48 -2.02 0.82
CA VAL A 46 7.73 -1.82 2.05
C VAL A 46 6.25 -2.07 1.81
N THR A 47 5.55 -2.66 2.78
CA THR A 47 4.10 -2.83 2.74
C THR A 47 3.43 -2.27 3.97
N TYR A 48 2.21 -1.78 3.79
CA TYR A 48 1.36 -1.31 4.87
C TYR A 48 -0.09 -1.72 4.61
N GLY A 49 -0.83 -1.96 5.69
CA GLY A 49 -2.29 -2.12 5.65
C GLY A 49 -3.00 -0.77 5.68
N TYR A 50 -4.05 -0.61 4.87
CA TYR A 50 -4.81 0.63 4.75
C TYR A 50 -6.31 0.36 4.80
N TYR A 51 -7.08 1.26 5.41
CA TYR A 51 -8.55 1.27 5.26
C TYR A 51 -8.99 1.99 3.98
N GLY A 52 -8.16 2.91 3.48
CA GLY A 52 -8.35 3.62 2.24
C GLY A 52 -7.02 4.22 1.79
N ILE A 53 -6.68 4.03 0.52
CA ILE A 53 -5.45 4.55 -0.08
C ILE A 53 -5.74 5.00 -1.51
N ALA A 54 -5.17 6.14 -1.88
CA ALA A 54 -5.14 6.63 -3.24
C ALA A 54 -3.68 6.87 -3.65
N VAL A 55 -3.36 6.47 -4.89
CA VAL A 55 -2.00 6.56 -5.45
C VAL A 55 -2.08 7.10 -6.87
N GLY A 56 -1.09 7.91 -7.26
CA GLY A 56 -0.97 8.47 -8.60
C GLY A 56 -1.14 9.99 -8.64
N LYS A 57 -1.38 10.52 -9.85
CA LYS A 57 -1.55 11.96 -10.08
C LYS A 57 -2.85 12.44 -9.45
N ALA A 58 -2.76 13.47 -8.61
CA ALA A 58 -3.84 14.00 -7.77
C ALA A 58 -4.29 13.11 -6.59
N GLN A 59 -3.41 12.23 -6.10
CA GLN A 59 -3.69 11.43 -4.90
C GLN A 59 -4.08 12.26 -3.67
N GLN A 60 -3.58 13.49 -3.52
CA GLN A 60 -3.89 14.33 -2.36
C GLN A 60 -5.37 14.69 -2.30
N THR A 61 -5.95 15.08 -3.44
CA THR A 61 -7.39 15.38 -3.55
C THR A 61 -8.23 14.14 -3.29
N ALA A 62 -7.84 12.99 -3.86
CA ALA A 62 -8.53 11.73 -3.63
C ALA A 62 -8.46 11.29 -2.16
N LYS A 63 -7.32 11.46 -1.49
CA LYS A 63 -7.18 11.20 -0.04
C LYS A 63 -8.13 12.06 0.78
N THR A 64 -8.22 13.36 0.47
CA THR A 64 -9.18 14.26 1.15
C THR A 64 -10.63 13.81 0.98
N GLU A 65 -11.02 13.33 -0.20
CA GLU A 65 -12.39 12.79 -0.38
C GLU A 65 -12.59 11.45 0.34
N ILE A 66 -11.59 10.58 0.36
CA ILE A 66 -11.63 9.29 1.07
C ILE A 66 -11.74 9.52 2.59
N GLU A 67 -11.03 10.51 3.14
CA GLU A 67 -11.09 10.87 4.56
C GLU A 67 -12.47 11.43 4.98
N LYS A 68 -13.24 12.00 4.06
CA LYS A 68 -14.63 12.44 4.33
C LYS A 68 -15.59 11.28 4.43
N LEU A 69 -15.32 10.17 3.75
CA LEU A 69 -16.15 8.99 3.78
C LEU A 69 -15.92 8.26 5.11
N LYS A 70 -17.00 7.88 5.81
CA LYS A 70 -16.95 6.96 6.97
C LYS A 70 -16.65 5.53 6.49
N VAL A 71 -15.49 5.32 5.86
CA VAL A 71 -14.94 3.98 5.66
C VAL A 71 -14.39 3.56 7.02
N CYS A 72 -14.98 2.52 7.60
CA CYS A 72 -14.73 1.97 8.95
C CYS A 72 -13.49 2.56 9.67
N ILE A 73 -13.74 3.53 10.54
CA ILE A 73 -12.74 4.19 11.38
C ILE A 73 -12.28 3.18 12.44
N ILE A 74 -11.11 2.56 12.24
CA ILE A 74 -10.25 2.09 13.34
C ILE A 74 -8.81 2.52 13.03
N TYR A 75 -8.52 3.77 13.38
CA TYR A 75 -7.21 4.42 13.43
C TYR A 75 -6.48 4.59 12.10
N GLN A 76 -6.71 5.76 11.49
CA GLN A 76 -5.66 6.67 11.07
C GLN A 76 -4.28 6.26 11.64
N THR A 77 -3.33 5.86 10.79
CA THR A 77 -1.90 5.78 11.14
C THR A 77 -1.34 7.21 11.31
N ILE A 78 -1.94 8.00 12.21
CA ILE A 78 -1.21 9.01 12.97
C ILE A 78 -0.28 8.19 13.87
N ILE A 79 0.92 7.94 13.36
CA ILE A 79 2.18 8.06 14.08
C ILE A 79 3.21 8.25 12.97
N PHE A 80 3.46 9.52 12.66
CA PHE A 80 4.82 9.96 12.38
C PHE A 80 5.58 9.73 13.70
N ARG A 81 6.22 8.56 13.82
CA ARG A 81 7.41 8.38 14.63
C ARG A 81 8.22 7.23 14.07
#